data_AF-E0UN52-F1
#
_entry.id   AF-E0UN52-F1
#
_cell.length_a   1.000
_cell.length_b   1.000
_cell.length_c   1.000
_cell.angle_alpha   90.00
_cell.angle_beta   90.00
_cell.angle_gamma   90.00
#
_symmetry.space_group_name_H-M   'P 1'
#
loop_
_entity.id
_entity.type
_entity.pdbx_description
1 polymer ?
#
loop_
_entity_poly.entity_id
_entity_poly.type
_entity_poly.pdbx_seq_one_letter_code
_entity_poly.pdbx_strand_id
1 'polypeptide(L)'
;MKSLHRPDLYSWSFFDTERNIDCNSIAWIRPEGNVLIDPLPLSTHDLNHLNSLGGAAWIVITNSDHIRAAAEIAALTGAKVAAPMGEKETFPIPSDHC
;
A
#
# COMPACT_ATOMS: atom_id res chain seq x y z
N MET A 1 12.27 -2.56 -0.15
CA MET A 1 11.20 -3.44 -0.66
C MET A 1 11.88 -4.55 -1.45
N LYS A 2 11.52 -5.82 -1.20
CA LYS A 2 12.12 -7.00 -1.82
C LYS A 2 11.39 -7.32 -3.14
N SER A 3 12.10 -7.64 -4.21
CA SER A 3 11.46 -8.11 -5.45
C SER A 3 10.82 -9.50 -5.25
N LEU A 4 9.76 -9.78 -6.00
CA LEU A 4 9.05 -11.06 -5.99
C LEU A 4 9.37 -11.90 -7.24
N HIS A 5 8.52 -12.87 -7.56
CA HIS A 5 8.64 -13.76 -8.73
C HIS A 5 8.49 -13.04 -10.09
N ARG A 6 8.07 -11.77 -10.09
CA ARG A 6 8.06 -10.89 -11.26
C ARG A 6 8.88 -9.63 -10.97
N PRO A 7 9.58 -9.08 -11.97
CA PRO A 7 10.46 -7.91 -11.76
C PRO A 7 9.70 -6.62 -11.45
N ASP A 8 8.40 -6.56 -11.76
CA ASP A 8 7.52 -5.43 -11.52
C ASP A 8 6.74 -5.55 -10.19
N LEU A 9 7.02 -6.58 -9.38
CA LEU A 9 6.36 -6.80 -8.10
C LEU A 9 7.37 -6.76 -6.96
N TYR A 10 7.03 -5.99 -5.92
CA TYR A 10 7.80 -5.89 -4.69
C TYR A 10 6.92 -6.12 -3.46
N SER A 11 7.54 -6.54 -2.36
CA SER A 11 6.89 -6.64 -1.07
C SER A 11 7.76 -6.11 0.07
N TRP A 12 7.11 -5.58 1.09
CA TRP A 12 7.69 -5.30 2.40
C TRP A 12 6.72 -5.77 3.48
N SER A 13 7.26 -5.97 4.68
CA SER A 13 6.58 -6.69 5.74
C SER A 13 6.82 -6.00 7.07
N PHE A 14 5.86 -6.16 7.97
CA PHE A 14 5.96 -5.79 9.37
C PHE A 14 5.57 -7.01 10.20
N PHE A 15 6.42 -7.37 11.15
CA PHE A 15 6.19 -8.52 12.01
C PHE A 15 5.25 -8.16 13.16
N ASP A 16 4.10 -8.81 13.20
CA ASP A 16 3.14 -8.73 14.30
C ASP A 16 3.55 -9.73 15.39
N THR A 17 4.06 -9.22 16.52
CA THR A 17 4.52 -10.04 17.64
C THR A 17 3.37 -10.69 18.43
N GLU A 18 2.17 -10.12 18.40
CA GLU A 18 1.01 -10.66 19.11
C GLU A 18 0.48 -11.90 18.36
N ARG A 19 0.43 -11.82 17.04
CA ARG A 19 -0.03 -12.90 16.16
C ARG A 19 1.09 -13.81 15.66
N ASN A 20 2.35 -13.42 15.90
CA ASN A 20 3.56 -14.13 15.48
C ASN A 20 3.58 -14.40 13.96
N ILE A 21 3.25 -13.38 13.16
CA ILE A 21 3.15 -13.48 11.70
C ILE A 21 3.62 -12.19 11.02
N ASP A 22 4.17 -12.31 9.82
CA ASP A 22 4.43 -11.17 8.95
C ASP A 22 3.15 -10.70 8.26
N CYS A 23 2.76 -9.47 8.54
CA CYS A 23 1.85 -8.73 7.68
C CYS A 23 2.63 -8.27 6.44
N ASN A 24 2.04 -8.38 5.25
CA ASN A 24 2.72 -8.07 3.99
C ASN A 24 1.95 -7.04 3.17
N SER A 25 2.69 -6.19 2.48
CA SER A 25 2.20 -5.25 1.48
C SER A 25 2.84 -5.53 0.14
N ILE A 26 2.15 -5.15 -0.93
CA ILE A 26 2.63 -5.31 -2.30
C ILE A 26 2.75 -3.94 -2.98
N ALA A 27 3.81 -3.75 -3.75
CA ALA A 27 3.91 -2.69 -4.74
C ALA A 27 3.98 -3.33 -6.14
N TRP A 28 3.10 -2.89 -7.04
CA TRP A 28 3.10 -3.24 -8.45
C TRP A 28 3.52 -2.04 -9.28
N ILE A 29 4.69 -2.17 -9.92
CA ILE A 29 5.35 -1.09 -10.65
C ILE A 29 4.89 -1.09 -12.11
N ARG A 30 4.44 0.07 -12.60
CA ARG A 30 3.77 0.15 -13.90
C ARG A 30 4.04 1.49 -14.59
N PRO A 31 4.16 1.53 -15.93
CA PRO A 31 4.30 2.78 -16.68
C PRO A 31 3.14 3.76 -16.48
N GLU A 32 1.92 3.25 -16.25
CA GLU A 32 0.71 4.09 -16.06
C GLU A 32 0.56 4.61 -14.62
N GLY A 33 1.46 4.23 -13.72
CA GLY A 33 1.43 4.59 -12.31
C GLY A 33 1.40 3.37 -11.40
N ASN A 34 2.25 3.39 -10.37
CA ASN A 34 2.42 2.26 -9.46
C ASN A 34 1.20 2.10 -8.53
N VAL A 35 0.91 0.86 -8.17
CA VAL A 35 -0.19 0.50 -7.29
C VAL A 35 0.37 -0.13 -6.02
N LEU A 36 -0.03 0.36 -4.87
CA LEU A 36 0.24 -0.26 -3.57
C LEU A 36 -1.00 -1.01 -3.10
N ILE A 37 -0.81 -2.19 -2.49
CA ILE A 37 -1.89 -3.01 -1.94
C ILE A 37 -1.63 -3.19 -0.45
N ASP A 38 -2.62 -2.82 0.36
CA ASP A 38 -2.61 -2.88 1.84
C ASP A 38 -1.31 -2.36 2.45
N PRO A 39 -0.90 -1.10 2.20
CA PRO A 39 0.44 -0.64 2.49
C PRO A 39 0.69 -0.48 4.00
N LEU A 40 1.67 -1.21 4.51
CA LEU A 40 2.29 -1.05 5.82
C LEU A 40 3.21 0.16 5.82
N PRO A 41 3.60 0.69 7.00
CA PRO A 41 4.55 1.78 7.08
C PRO A 41 5.82 1.51 6.26
N LEU A 42 6.25 2.50 5.49
CA LEU A 42 7.50 2.44 4.73
C LEU A 42 8.65 2.93 5.61
N SER A 43 9.77 2.22 5.61
CA SER A 43 11.02 2.79 6.11
C SER A 43 11.49 3.92 5.19
N THR A 44 12.38 4.79 5.67
CA THR A 44 13.01 5.82 4.81
C THR A 44 13.67 5.21 3.58
N HIS A 45 14.31 4.04 3.73
CA HIS A 45 14.90 3.31 2.62
C HIS A 45 13.84 2.86 1.60
N ASP A 46 12.71 2.33 2.07
CA ASP A 46 11.64 1.84 1.20
C ASP A 46 10.89 2.97 0.49
N LEU A 47 10.68 4.11 1.17
CA LEU A 47 10.11 5.31 0.56
C LEU A 47 11.01 5.87 -0.54
N ASN A 48 12.33 5.95 -0.29
CA ASN A 48 13.28 6.38 -1.32
C ASN A 48 13.29 5.43 -2.51
N HIS A 49 13.24 4.12 -2.26
CA HIS A 49 13.14 3.13 -3.33
C HIS A 49 11.83 3.27 -4.11
N LEU A 50 10.68 3.44 -3.46
CA LEU A 50 9.39 3.68 -4.12
C LEU A 50 9.44 4.95 -5.01
N ASN A 51 10.00 6.04 -4.49
CA ASN A 51 10.15 7.28 -5.25
C ASN A 51 11.05 7.10 -6.48
N SER A 52 12.14 6.33 -6.35
CA SER A 52 13.01 6.01 -7.50
C SER A 52 12.32 5.16 -8.57
N LEU A 53 11.27 4.42 -8.20
CA LEU A 53 10.44 3.62 -9.10
C LEU A 53 9.24 4.39 -9.67
N GLY A 54 9.12 5.70 -9.40
CA GLY A 54 8.03 6.54 -9.91
C GLY A 54 6.92 6.85 -8.89
N GLY A 55 7.14 6.60 -7.60
CA GLY A 55 6.16 6.92 -6.55
C GLY A 55 4.97 5.95 -6.53
N ALA A 56 3.79 6.44 -6.16
CA ALA A 56 2.54 5.68 -6.18
C ALA A 56 1.41 6.53 -6.78
N ALA A 57 0.61 5.92 -7.65
CA ALA A 57 -0.60 6.55 -8.21
C ALA A 57 -1.87 6.07 -7.50
N TRP A 58 -1.87 4.81 -7.05
CA TRP A 58 -3.00 4.19 -6.37
C TRP A 58 -2.59 3.41 -5.13
N ILE A 59 -3.47 3.43 -4.15
CA ILE A 59 -3.47 2.53 -3.00
C ILE A 59 -4.80 1.77 -3.02
N VAL A 60 -4.73 0.46 -3.03
CA VAL A 60 -5.88 -0.43 -2.93
C VAL A 60 -5.89 -1.06 -1.54
N ILE A 61 -7.02 -0.97 -0.85
CA ILE A 61 -7.20 -1.56 0.47
C ILE A 61 -8.24 -2.67 0.35
N THR A 62 -7.90 -3.88 0.79
CA THR A 62 -8.77 -5.06 0.60
C THR A 62 -9.92 -5.14 1.61
N ASN A 63 -9.73 -4.60 2.81
CA ASN A 63 -10.73 -4.51 3.88
C ASN A 63 -10.34 -3.43 4.91
N SER A 64 -11.27 -3.01 5.78
CA SER A 64 -10.99 -1.98 6.79
C SER A 64 -9.90 -2.34 7.80
N ASP A 65 -9.65 -3.63 8.10
CA ASP A 65 -8.55 -4.05 8.97
C ASP A 65 -7.16 -3.78 8.33
N HIS A 66 -7.12 -3.52 7.02
CA HIS A 66 -5.90 -3.29 6.24
C HIS A 66 -5.62 -1.82 5.94
N ILE A 67 -6.28 -0.86 6.59
CA ILE A 67 -6.00 0.57 6.38
C ILE A 67 -4.54 0.95 6.65
N ARG A 68 -3.90 0.30 7.63
CA ARG A 68 -2.45 0.35 7.91
C ARG A 68 -1.90 1.80 7.77
N ALA A 69 -0.93 2.02 6.88
CA ALA A 69 -0.33 3.33 6.62
C ALA A 69 -0.88 4.01 5.36
N ALA A 70 -2.04 3.58 4.84
CA ALA A 70 -2.58 4.05 3.57
C ALA A 70 -2.78 5.56 3.53
N ALA A 71 -3.36 6.16 4.58
CA ALA A 71 -3.61 7.60 4.63
C ALA A 71 -2.30 8.42 4.63
N GLU A 72 -1.31 7.98 5.41
CA GLU A 72 0.01 8.65 5.47
C GLU A 72 0.73 8.55 4.13
N ILE A 73 0.73 7.38 3.50
CA ILE A 73 1.39 7.17 2.21
C ILE A 73 0.66 7.90 1.08
N ALA A 74 -0.68 7.97 1.11
CA ALA A 74 -1.45 8.79 0.18
C ALA A 74 -1.05 10.26 0.28
N ALA A 75 -0.92 10.80 1.50
CA ALA A 75 -0.49 12.18 1.73
C ALA A 75 0.95 12.45 1.24
N LEU A 76 1.86 11.48 1.40
CA LEU A 76 3.25 11.60 0.97
C LEU A 76 3.43 11.49 -0.55
N THR A 77 2.59 10.70 -1.23
CA THR A 77 2.76 10.36 -2.65
C THR A 77 1.77 11.05 -3.58
N GLY A 78 0.65 11.56 -3.04
CA GLY A 78 -0.48 12.03 -3.82
C GLY A 78 -1.31 10.89 -4.44
N ALA A 79 -1.08 9.64 -4.03
CA ALA A 79 -1.82 8.49 -4.54
C ALA A 79 -3.30 8.57 -4.16
N LYS A 80 -4.16 8.13 -5.08
CA LYS A 80 -5.60 7.94 -4.83
C LYS A 80 -5.84 6.66 -4.05
N VAL A 81 -6.88 6.61 -3.24
CA VAL A 81 -7.25 5.46 -2.41
C VAL A 81 -8.51 4.80 -2.96
N ALA A 82 -8.41 3.50 -3.26
CA ALA A 82 -9.54 2.63 -3.57
C ALA A 82 -9.84 1.71 -2.39
N ALA A 83 -11.08 1.74 -1.90
CA ALA A 83 -11.60 0.97 -0.79
C ALA A 83 -12.65 -0.04 -1.29
N PRO A 84 -13.04 -1.06 -0.50
CA PRO A 84 -14.02 -2.03 -0.94
C PRO A 84 -15.45 -1.46 -0.88
N MET A 85 -16.21 -1.59 -1.98
CA MET A 85 -17.63 -1.20 -2.06
C MET A 85 -18.46 -1.69 -0.86
N GLY A 86 -18.22 -2.93 -0.41
CA GLY A 86 -18.96 -3.56 0.68
C GLY A 86 -18.85 -2.85 2.02
N GLU A 87 -17.84 -2.00 2.21
CA GLU A 87 -17.61 -1.24 3.45
C GLU A 87 -17.77 0.27 3.25
N LYS A 88 -18.23 0.74 2.08
CA LYS A 88 -18.25 2.16 1.70
C LYS A 88 -18.85 3.07 2.77
N GLU A 89 -19.95 2.66 3.41
CA GLU A 89 -20.66 3.47 4.41
C GLU A 89 -19.93 3.54 5.77
N THR A 90 -19.03 2.60 6.05
CA THR A 90 -18.34 2.45 7.34
C THR A 90 -16.82 2.49 7.22
N PHE A 91 -16.29 2.74 6.03
CA PHE A 91 -14.85 2.67 5.79
C PHE A 91 -14.12 3.76 6.60
N PRO A 92 -13.05 3.41 7.34
CA PRO A 92 -12.55 4.27 8.41
C PRO A 92 -11.68 5.45 7.93
N ILE A 93 -11.33 5.51 6.64
CA ILE A 93 -10.57 6.62 6.05
C ILE A 93 -11.23 7.12 4.75
N PRO A 94 -10.99 8.37 4.33
CA PRO A 94 -11.43 8.85 3.03
C PRO A 94 -10.90 7.97 1.89
N SER A 95 -11.73 7.74 0.87
CA SER A 95 -11.37 7.03 -0.35
C SER A 95 -11.89 7.79 -1.57
N ASP A 96 -11.14 7.70 -2.66
CA ASP A 96 -11.51 8.29 -3.95
C ASP A 96 -12.47 7.39 -4.73
N HIS A 97 -12.41 6.07 -4.47
CA HIS A 97 -13.25 5.06 -5.10
C HIS A 97 -13.64 3.95 -4.11
N CYS A 98 -14.89 3.51 -4.20
CA CYS A 98 -15.43 2.31 -3.55
C CYS A 98 -16.17 1.48 -4.59
#